data_AF-A0A7X6DI80-F1
#
_entry.id   AF-A0A7X6DI80-F1
#
_cell.length_a   1.000
_cell.length_b   1.000
_cell.length_c   1.000
_cell.angle_alpha   90.00
_cell.angle_beta   90.00
_cell.angle_gamma   90.00
#
_symmetry.space_group_name_H-M   'P 1'
#
loop_
_entity.id
_entity.type
_entity.pdbx_description
1 polymer ?
#
loop_
_entity_poly.entity_id
_entity_poly.type
_entity_poly.pdbx_seq_one_letter_code
_entity_poly.pdbx_strand_id
1 'polypeptide(L)'
;MHTKLCATVGWLLLAISQLAMNTVCSAQPADSAVARFPPVALPDAIPHNAVALSGRWTVSVDGDGRRRELVLYPFALRPRRWLWAAAYGWTDGAMDPVPLRIENMADKVTMELTTPARVLIRAVVRADDEMAGTFEPRAGPSRAVSLKRTGQITLTEADSFADETRDFAVAPTASLSKTYHAKTPLIVPGGTTITTVHLWKWLTSSNPPVVVDLLDGEPGKRHCLPGAVWAGSRFGQGQVFANDERDFAALLNDVTSGDKATPIVFYCLNPECWLSYNGALRALAEGYTSVHWYRGGLHAWKAARLPMVIGDLYRP
;
A
#
# COMPACT_ATOMS: atom_id res chain seq x y z
N MET A 1 -55.59 -67.70 21.03
CA MET A 1 -54.95 -68.91 20.48
C MET A 1 -53.49 -68.60 20.19
N HIS A 2 -52.57 -69.36 20.76
CA HIS A 2 -51.13 -69.09 20.80
C HIS A 2 -50.37 -69.63 19.57
N THR A 3 -49.30 -68.90 19.21
CA THR A 3 -47.96 -69.34 18.73
C THR A 3 -47.70 -69.99 17.35
N LYS A 4 -46.84 -69.28 16.57
CA LYS A 4 -45.55 -69.65 15.92
C LYS A 4 -45.29 -71.06 15.35
N LEU A 5 -44.78 -71.12 14.11
CA LEU A 5 -43.74 -72.02 13.54
C LEU A 5 -43.37 -71.47 12.13
N CYS A 6 -42.17 -70.95 11.81
CA CYS A 6 -40.82 -71.53 11.64
C CYS A 6 -40.67 -72.46 10.43
N ALA A 7 -39.93 -72.04 9.39
CA ALA A 7 -39.06 -72.89 8.54
C ALA A 7 -38.22 -72.06 7.56
N THR A 8 -36.97 -72.48 7.40
CA THR A 8 -35.85 -71.88 6.67
C THR A 8 -35.37 -72.90 5.62
N VAL A 9 -34.87 -72.47 4.44
CA VAL A 9 -34.04 -73.31 3.54
C VAL A 9 -32.96 -72.42 2.89
N GLY A 10 -31.67 -72.81 3.04
CA GLY A 10 -30.47 -72.21 2.40
C GLY A 10 -30.22 -72.76 0.98
N TRP A 11 -29.18 -72.40 0.22
CA TRP A 11 -27.73 -72.49 0.50
C TRP A 11 -26.90 -71.78 -0.61
N LEU A 12 -25.63 -71.41 -0.29
CA LEU A 12 -24.40 -71.27 -1.13
C LEU A 12 -24.15 -70.03 -2.03
N LEU A 13 -22.95 -69.40 -2.19
CA LEU A 13 -21.52 -69.64 -1.82
C LEU A 13 -20.73 -68.30 -1.64
N LEU A 14 -19.74 -68.32 -0.74
CA LEU A 14 -18.40 -67.64 -0.65
C LEU A 14 -18.25 -66.13 -1.02
N ALA A 15 -17.86 -65.19 -0.14
CA ALA A 15 -16.61 -65.01 0.66
C ALA A 15 -15.37 -64.77 -0.25
N ILE A 16 -14.59 -63.66 -0.22
CA ILE A 16 -13.69 -63.05 0.80
C ILE A 16 -13.14 -61.77 0.09
N SER A 17 -13.02 -60.55 0.63
CA SER A 17 -11.93 -60.07 1.51
C SER A 17 -12.07 -58.57 1.88
N GLN A 18 -11.48 -58.27 3.03
CA GLN A 18 -11.45 -57.08 3.88
C GLN A 18 -10.86 -55.75 3.37
N LEU A 19 -11.35 -54.68 4.03
CA LEU A 19 -10.70 -53.45 4.53
C LEU A 19 -9.90 -52.55 3.57
N ALA A 20 -10.32 -51.28 3.49
CA ALA A 20 -9.60 -50.19 4.17
C ALA A 20 -10.40 -48.88 4.12
N MET A 21 -10.41 -48.19 5.26
CA MET A 21 -10.93 -46.85 5.48
C MET A 21 -10.31 -45.85 4.50
N ASN A 22 -11.11 -44.96 3.91
CA ASN A 22 -10.60 -43.74 3.28
C ASN A 22 -11.50 -42.55 3.64
N THR A 23 -11.05 -41.84 4.69
CA THR A 23 -10.82 -40.40 4.74
C THR A 23 -11.70 -39.54 3.83
N VAL A 24 -12.70 -38.89 4.44
CA VAL A 24 -13.38 -37.73 3.88
C VAL A 24 -12.38 -36.60 3.76
N CYS A 25 -11.88 -36.36 2.55
CA CYS A 25 -11.04 -35.21 2.23
C CYS A 25 -11.96 -34.00 2.02
N SER A 26 -12.08 -33.12 3.02
CA SER A 26 -12.70 -31.81 2.84
C SER A 26 -11.75 -30.93 2.02
N ALA A 27 -12.10 -30.65 0.77
CA ALA A 27 -11.37 -29.70 -0.05
C ALA A 27 -11.54 -28.27 0.53
N GLN A 28 -10.47 -27.68 1.03
CA GLN A 28 -10.38 -26.23 1.27
C GLN A 28 -10.36 -25.50 -0.09
N PRO A 29 -11.04 -24.34 -0.23
CA PRO A 29 -10.90 -23.53 -1.42
C PRO A 29 -9.49 -22.93 -1.49
N ALA A 30 -8.91 -22.99 -2.70
CA ALA A 30 -7.58 -22.53 -3.02
C ALA A 30 -7.37 -21.05 -2.62
N ASP A 31 -6.34 -20.84 -1.81
CA ASP A 31 -5.83 -19.55 -1.37
C ASP A 31 -5.50 -18.67 -2.59
N SER A 32 -6.08 -17.47 -2.65
CA SER A 32 -5.70 -16.43 -3.61
C SER A 32 -4.37 -15.81 -3.17
N ALA A 33 -3.27 -16.51 -3.41
CA ALA A 33 -1.94 -15.98 -3.20
C ALA A 33 -1.67 -14.87 -4.23
N VAL A 34 -1.94 -13.62 -3.85
CA VAL A 34 -1.16 -12.49 -4.34
C VAL A 34 0.30 -12.85 -4.07
N ALA A 35 1.15 -12.84 -5.08
CA ALA A 35 2.57 -13.13 -4.92
C ALA A 35 3.16 -12.15 -3.90
N ARG A 36 3.26 -12.58 -2.64
CA ARG A 36 4.00 -11.87 -1.60
C ARG A 36 5.46 -12.19 -1.83
N PHE A 37 6.17 -11.28 -2.48
CA PHE A 37 7.62 -11.32 -2.41
C PHE A 37 8.01 -11.02 -0.96
N PRO A 38 8.74 -11.92 -0.26
CA PRO A 38 9.28 -11.58 1.04
C PRO A 38 10.20 -10.37 0.87
N PRO A 39 10.24 -9.44 1.85
CA PRO A 39 11.15 -8.31 1.77
C PRO A 39 12.59 -8.84 1.69
N VAL A 40 13.22 -8.69 0.52
CA VAL A 40 14.65 -8.91 0.37
C VAL A 40 15.35 -7.82 1.17
N ALA A 41 16.19 -8.21 2.13
CA ALA A 41 17.02 -7.26 2.84
C ALA A 41 17.97 -6.60 1.83
N LEU A 42 17.77 -5.31 1.57
CA LEU A 42 18.64 -4.51 0.71
C LEU A 42 19.74 -3.87 1.58
N PRO A 43 20.94 -3.65 1.03
CA PRO A 43 22.06 -3.04 1.75
C PRO A 43 21.73 -1.64 2.29
N ASP A 44 22.48 -1.23 3.31
CA ASP A 44 22.37 0.05 4.03
C ASP A 44 22.48 1.31 3.14
N ALA A 45 23.10 1.20 1.97
CA ALA A 45 23.26 2.27 1.01
C ALA A 45 22.37 2.04 -0.20
N ILE A 46 21.70 3.10 -0.67
CA ILE A 46 21.04 3.09 -1.99
C ILE A 46 22.13 2.73 -3.01
N PRO A 47 21.98 1.65 -3.78
CA PRO A 47 22.94 1.39 -4.83
C PRO A 47 22.98 2.57 -5.79
N HIS A 48 24.16 2.97 -6.29
CA HIS A 48 24.33 4.17 -7.11
C HIS A 48 23.35 4.26 -8.31
N ASN A 49 22.86 3.13 -8.79
CA ASN A 49 21.88 3.01 -9.88
C ASN A 49 20.40 3.04 -9.44
N ALA A 50 20.07 2.96 -8.15
CA ALA A 50 18.68 2.97 -7.67
C ALA A 50 18.09 4.39 -7.63
N VAL A 51 18.85 5.43 -7.25
CA VAL A 51 18.39 6.83 -7.51
C VAL A 51 18.33 7.09 -9.01
N ALA A 52 19.25 6.49 -9.77
CA ALA A 52 19.25 6.56 -11.23
C ALA A 52 18.08 5.81 -11.87
N LEU A 53 17.12 5.22 -11.14
CA LEU A 53 15.88 4.67 -11.71
C LEU A 53 14.61 5.43 -11.32
N SER A 54 14.70 6.36 -10.38
CA SER A 54 13.55 7.15 -9.93
C SER A 54 13.04 8.07 -11.03
N GLY A 55 11.73 8.23 -11.15
CA GLY A 55 11.12 9.17 -12.09
C GLY A 55 10.03 8.54 -12.95
N ARG A 56 9.69 9.26 -14.01
CA ARG A 56 8.65 8.91 -14.98
C ARG A 56 9.30 8.25 -16.19
N TRP A 57 8.67 7.18 -16.67
CA TRP A 57 9.10 6.37 -17.79
C TRP A 57 7.95 6.16 -18.75
N THR A 58 8.16 6.45 -20.03
CA THR A 58 7.24 6.00 -21.08
C THR A 58 7.52 4.53 -21.35
N VAL A 59 6.47 3.71 -21.38
CA VAL A 59 6.53 2.29 -21.70
C VAL A 59 5.90 2.05 -23.07
N SER A 60 6.70 1.54 -24.00
CA SER A 60 6.31 1.23 -25.38
C SER A 60 6.43 -0.27 -25.61
N VAL A 61 5.32 -0.89 -26.04
CA VAL A 61 5.25 -2.33 -26.32
C VAL A 61 5.16 -2.52 -27.82
N ASP A 62 5.93 -3.43 -28.36
CA ASP A 62 5.93 -3.72 -29.79
C ASP A 62 4.53 -4.13 -30.29
N GLY A 63 4.16 -3.60 -31.46
CA GLY A 63 2.83 -3.77 -32.06
C GLY A 63 1.67 -3.10 -31.29
N ASP A 64 1.93 -2.26 -30.28
CA ASP A 64 0.91 -1.52 -29.53
C ASP A 64 1.00 -0.02 -29.78
N GLY A 65 -0.07 0.57 -30.32
CA GLY A 65 -0.13 2.01 -30.60
C GLY A 65 -0.34 2.89 -29.37
N ARG A 66 -0.68 2.31 -28.20
CA ARG A 66 -1.05 3.07 -27.01
C ARG A 66 0.10 3.16 -26.02
N ARG A 67 0.52 4.40 -25.71
CA ARG A 67 1.61 4.69 -24.78
C ARG A 67 1.18 4.57 -23.33
N ARG A 68 2.05 3.96 -22.53
CA ARG A 68 1.85 3.76 -21.09
C ARG A 68 2.91 4.53 -20.31
N GLU A 69 2.61 4.78 -19.05
CA GLU A 69 3.53 5.42 -18.12
C GLU A 69 3.84 4.44 -16.99
N LEU A 70 5.09 4.47 -16.53
CA LEU A 70 5.56 3.85 -15.31
C LEU A 70 6.22 4.95 -14.47
N VAL A 71 5.80 5.07 -13.22
CA VAL A 71 6.40 5.96 -12.22
C VAL A 71 7.11 5.08 -11.20
N LEU A 72 8.40 5.32 -11.00
CA LEU A 72 9.24 4.57 -10.07
C LEU A 72 9.82 5.51 -9.03
N TYR A 73 9.77 5.13 -7.75
CA TYR A 73 10.46 5.90 -6.73
C TYR A 73 10.89 5.04 -5.53
N PRO A 74 12.14 5.18 -5.06
CA PRO A 74 12.61 4.53 -3.84
C PRO A 74 12.27 5.37 -2.61
N PHE A 75 11.77 4.73 -1.56
CA PHE A 75 11.45 5.35 -0.28
C PHE A 75 12.33 4.76 0.81
N ALA A 76 12.91 5.62 1.64
CA ALA A 76 13.55 5.20 2.88
C ALA A 76 12.49 4.76 3.89
N LEU A 77 12.71 3.65 4.56
CA LEU A 77 11.91 3.12 5.66
C LEU A 77 12.76 3.05 6.93
N ARG A 78 12.11 3.18 8.08
CA ARG A 78 12.74 3.07 9.40
C ARG A 78 12.58 1.65 9.98
N PRO A 79 13.61 1.06 10.62
CA PRO A 79 15.02 1.45 10.58
C PRO A 79 15.73 0.94 9.31
N ARG A 80 16.32 1.86 8.52
CA ARG A 80 17.30 1.60 7.44
C ARG A 80 16.90 0.53 6.42
N ARG A 81 15.64 0.54 5.97
CA ARG A 81 15.16 -0.28 4.86
C ARG A 81 14.78 0.61 3.69
N TRP A 82 14.59 0.03 2.51
CA TRP A 82 14.09 0.75 1.34
C TRP A 82 12.91 0.02 0.75
N LEU A 83 11.98 0.78 0.20
CA LEU A 83 10.80 0.28 -0.51
C LEU A 83 10.74 0.95 -1.87
N TRP A 84 10.61 0.14 -2.91
CA TRP A 84 10.25 0.65 -4.22
C TRP A 84 8.74 0.77 -4.32
N ALA A 85 8.26 1.98 -4.61
CA ALA A 85 6.88 2.17 -5.03
C ALA A 85 6.85 2.39 -6.55
N ALA A 86 5.91 1.71 -7.20
CA ALA A 86 5.71 1.81 -8.62
C ALA A 86 4.24 2.01 -8.93
N ALA A 87 3.96 2.88 -9.89
CA ALA A 87 2.63 3.01 -10.45
C ALA A 87 2.70 2.85 -11.97
N TYR A 88 1.77 2.11 -12.53
CA TYR A 88 1.70 1.82 -13.96
C TYR A 88 0.30 2.08 -14.49
N GLY A 89 0.22 2.65 -15.69
CA GLY A 89 -1.06 2.98 -16.29
C GLY A 89 -0.92 3.62 -17.66
N TRP A 90 -2.01 4.20 -18.13
CA TRP A 90 -2.01 4.94 -19.38
C TRP A 90 -1.44 6.34 -19.16
N THR A 91 -0.76 6.87 -20.17
CA THR A 91 -0.19 8.24 -20.14
C THR A 91 -1.27 9.30 -19.91
N ASP A 92 -2.48 9.05 -20.37
CA ASP A 92 -3.67 9.91 -20.27
C ASP A 92 -4.69 9.43 -19.21
N GLY A 93 -4.36 8.41 -18.42
CA GLY A 93 -5.31 7.72 -17.56
C GLY A 93 -4.86 7.58 -16.10
N ALA A 94 -5.63 6.80 -15.35
CA ALA A 94 -5.28 6.43 -13.98
C ALA A 94 -4.00 5.59 -13.94
N MET A 95 -3.29 5.71 -12.81
CA MET A 95 -2.07 4.98 -12.52
C MET A 95 -2.32 4.11 -11.29
N ASP A 96 -2.13 2.81 -11.43
CA ASP A 96 -2.35 1.85 -10.35
C ASP A 96 -1.02 1.41 -9.76
N PRO A 97 -0.95 1.20 -8.42
CA PRO A 97 0.23 0.65 -7.80
C PRO A 97 0.48 -0.76 -8.33
N VAL A 98 1.75 -1.06 -8.66
CA VAL A 98 2.14 -2.37 -9.18
C VAL A 98 3.21 -3.00 -8.30
N PRO A 99 3.14 -4.32 -8.02
CA PRO A 99 4.24 -5.05 -7.42
C PRO A 99 5.48 -4.91 -8.30
N LEU A 100 6.59 -4.54 -7.66
CA LEU A 100 7.87 -4.27 -8.31
C LEU A 100 8.98 -4.98 -7.55
N ARG A 101 9.87 -5.62 -8.30
CA ARG A 101 11.15 -6.15 -7.82
C ARG A 101 12.27 -5.56 -8.66
N ILE A 102 13.27 -4.98 -7.99
CA ILE A 102 14.49 -4.51 -8.62
C ILE A 102 15.64 -5.30 -8.01
N GLU A 103 16.46 -5.91 -8.86
CA GLU A 103 17.67 -6.61 -8.44
C GLU A 103 18.87 -5.88 -9.01
N ASN A 104 19.81 -5.54 -8.12
CA ASN A 104 21.08 -4.97 -8.51
C ASN A 104 22.16 -6.05 -8.41
N MET A 105 22.66 -6.48 -9.56
CA MET A 105 23.80 -7.39 -9.68
C MET A 105 25.04 -6.59 -10.08
N ALA A 106 26.23 -7.17 -9.95
CA ALA A 106 27.51 -6.47 -10.14
C ALA A 106 27.65 -5.78 -11.50
N ASP A 107 26.99 -6.30 -12.55
CA ASP A 107 27.09 -5.86 -13.94
C ASP A 107 25.74 -5.41 -14.55
N LYS A 108 24.62 -5.58 -13.83
CA LYS A 108 23.29 -5.33 -14.39
C LYS A 108 22.25 -5.02 -13.32
N VAL A 109 21.28 -4.19 -13.69
CA VAL A 109 20.07 -3.96 -12.91
C VAL A 109 18.89 -4.52 -13.68
N THR A 110 18.14 -5.41 -13.02
CA THR A 110 16.91 -5.98 -13.57
C THR A 110 15.70 -5.44 -12.83
N MET A 111 14.62 -5.26 -13.58
CA MET A 111 13.32 -4.82 -13.09
C MET A 111 12.27 -5.85 -13.50
N GLU A 112 11.47 -6.28 -12.55
CA GLU A 112 10.31 -7.12 -12.77
C GLU A 112 9.09 -6.45 -12.15
N LEU A 113 8.01 -6.26 -12.92
CA LEU A 113 6.75 -5.75 -12.40
C LEU A 113 5.54 -6.50 -12.95
N THR A 114 4.48 -6.55 -12.15
CA THR A 114 3.19 -7.13 -12.56
C THR A 114 2.13 -6.04 -12.70
N THR A 115 1.63 -5.84 -13.91
CA THR A 115 0.59 -4.83 -14.20
C THR A 115 -0.77 -5.22 -13.60
N PRO A 116 -1.74 -4.29 -13.50
CA PRO A 116 -3.10 -4.61 -13.05
C PRO A 116 -3.80 -5.67 -13.91
N ALA A 117 -3.48 -5.70 -15.21
CA ALA A 117 -3.96 -6.71 -16.16
C ALA A 117 -3.23 -8.08 -16.03
N ARG A 118 -2.41 -8.26 -14.97
CA ARG A 118 -1.59 -9.46 -14.72
C ARG A 118 -0.61 -9.78 -15.86
N VAL A 119 -0.15 -8.76 -16.56
CA VAL A 119 0.98 -8.88 -17.48
C VAL A 119 2.26 -8.70 -16.69
N LEU A 120 3.23 -9.59 -16.93
CA LEU A 120 4.56 -9.49 -16.39
C LEU A 120 5.45 -8.69 -17.33
N ILE A 121 6.16 -7.69 -16.80
CA ILE A 121 7.18 -6.93 -17.53
C ILE A 121 8.53 -7.22 -16.88
N ARG A 122 9.47 -7.72 -17.67
CA ARG A 122 10.87 -7.91 -17.28
C ARG A 122 11.72 -6.98 -18.10
N ALA A 123 12.53 -6.13 -17.47
CA ALA A 123 13.40 -5.19 -18.16
C ALA A 123 14.79 -5.17 -17.53
N VAL A 124 15.79 -4.88 -18.35
CA VAL A 124 17.17 -4.65 -17.93
C VAL A 124 17.53 -3.21 -18.25
N VAL A 125 18.19 -2.54 -17.32
CA VAL A 125 18.74 -1.20 -17.53
C VAL A 125 19.88 -1.29 -18.55
N ARG A 126 19.74 -0.55 -19.66
CA ARG A 126 20.74 -0.48 -20.74
C ARG A 126 21.58 0.79 -20.64
N ALA A 127 20.96 1.89 -20.21
CA ALA A 127 21.56 3.18 -19.89
C ALA A 127 20.73 3.84 -18.77
N ASP A 128 21.21 4.94 -18.18
CA ASP A 128 20.54 5.62 -17.05
C ASP A 128 19.08 6.04 -17.35
N ASP A 129 18.76 6.28 -18.62
CA ASP A 129 17.46 6.71 -19.12
C ASP A 129 16.75 5.69 -20.02
N GLU A 130 17.32 4.50 -20.21
CA GLU A 130 16.77 3.46 -21.10
C GLU A 130 16.79 2.07 -20.45
N MET A 131 15.61 1.42 -20.47
CA MET A 131 15.47 0.00 -20.15
C MET A 131 14.77 -0.74 -21.29
N ALA A 132 15.04 -2.04 -21.42
CA ALA A 132 14.30 -2.87 -22.37
C ALA A 132 14.19 -4.32 -21.89
N GLY A 133 13.19 -5.02 -22.41
CA GLY A 133 13.03 -6.45 -22.18
C GLY A 133 11.74 -6.99 -22.75
N THR A 134 11.00 -7.76 -21.96
CA THR A 134 9.81 -8.53 -22.38
C THR A 134 8.54 -8.05 -21.70
N PHE A 135 7.47 -8.00 -22.49
CA PHE A 135 6.08 -7.84 -22.08
C PHE A 135 5.39 -9.21 -22.27
N GLU A 136 5.03 -9.85 -21.17
CA GLU A 136 4.59 -11.24 -21.12
C GLU A 136 3.12 -11.28 -20.66
N PRO A 137 2.16 -11.29 -21.62
CA PRO A 137 0.75 -11.37 -21.27
C PRO A 137 0.40 -12.76 -20.72
N ARG A 138 -0.71 -12.86 -19.96
CA ARG A 138 -1.20 -14.14 -19.45
C ARG A 138 -1.49 -15.17 -20.55
N ALA A 139 -1.88 -14.68 -21.73
CA ALA A 139 -2.14 -15.50 -22.91
C ALA A 139 -1.61 -14.78 -24.16
N GLY A 140 -1.05 -15.54 -25.10
CA GLY A 140 -0.44 -15.02 -26.32
C GLY A 140 1.08 -14.89 -26.23
N PRO A 141 1.73 -14.43 -27.32
CA PRO A 141 3.18 -14.34 -27.40
C PRO A 141 3.72 -13.18 -26.55
N SER A 142 4.92 -13.38 -26.00
CA SER A 142 5.71 -12.29 -25.42
C SER A 142 6.11 -11.28 -26.49
N ARG A 143 6.14 -10.00 -26.12
CA ARG A 143 6.49 -8.89 -27.01
C ARG A 143 7.67 -8.11 -26.45
N ALA A 144 8.43 -7.46 -27.31
CA ALA A 144 9.48 -6.55 -26.84
C ALA A 144 8.84 -5.33 -26.15
N VAL A 145 9.48 -4.87 -25.08
CA VAL A 145 9.14 -3.60 -24.42
C VAL A 145 10.38 -2.72 -24.30
N SER A 146 10.20 -1.43 -24.54
CA SER A 146 11.19 -0.39 -24.29
C SER A 146 10.64 0.62 -23.32
N LEU A 147 11.48 1.06 -22.39
CA LEU A 147 11.16 2.08 -21.41
C LEU A 147 12.16 3.20 -21.55
N LYS A 148 11.66 4.42 -21.73
CA LYS A 148 12.48 5.63 -21.82
C LYS A 148 12.06 6.61 -20.74
N ARG A 149 13.03 7.07 -19.95
CA ARG A 149 12.78 8.08 -18.91
C ARG A 149 12.35 9.39 -19.56
N THR A 150 11.25 9.96 -19.08
CA THR A 150 10.74 11.25 -19.54
C THR A 150 11.05 12.40 -18.59
N GLY A 151 11.36 12.10 -17.33
CA GLY A 151 11.78 13.11 -16.37
C GLY A 151 11.70 12.64 -14.93
N GLN A 152 12.08 13.53 -14.02
CA GLN A 152 11.91 13.36 -12.58
C GLN A 152 10.50 13.80 -12.15
N ILE A 153 10.05 13.28 -11.01
CA ILE A 153 8.83 13.78 -10.37
C ILE A 153 9.16 15.16 -9.78
N THR A 154 8.59 16.21 -10.36
CA THR A 154 8.81 17.60 -9.92
C THR A 154 7.49 18.17 -9.43
N LEU A 155 7.48 18.60 -8.17
CA LEU A 155 6.38 19.34 -7.55
C LEU A 155 6.92 20.67 -7.04
N THR A 156 6.17 21.74 -7.27
CA THR A 156 6.47 23.10 -6.85
C THR A 156 5.65 23.49 -5.64
N GLU A 157 6.12 24.43 -4.82
CA GLU A 157 5.40 24.90 -3.62
C GLU A 157 4.04 25.55 -3.95
N ALA A 158 3.84 25.99 -5.19
CA ALA A 158 2.56 26.55 -5.64
C ALA A 158 1.52 25.47 -6.00
N ASP A 159 1.94 24.21 -6.16
CA ASP A 159 1.04 23.13 -6.53
C ASP A 159 0.13 22.78 -5.34
N SER A 160 -1.15 22.59 -5.64
CA SER A 160 -2.16 22.14 -4.68
C SER A 160 -3.09 21.15 -5.37
N PHE A 161 -3.40 20.05 -4.69
CA PHE A 161 -4.13 18.94 -5.29
C PHE A 161 -5.43 18.63 -4.55
N ALA A 162 -6.48 18.28 -5.30
CA ALA A 162 -7.77 17.80 -4.77
C ALA A 162 -8.32 18.61 -3.58
N ASP A 163 -8.37 19.94 -3.72
CA ASP A 163 -8.88 20.87 -2.71
C ASP A 163 -8.19 20.79 -1.34
N GLU A 164 -6.95 20.27 -1.25
CA GLU A 164 -6.25 20.07 0.03
C GLU A 164 -6.08 21.35 0.86
N THR A 165 -5.95 22.50 0.20
CA THR A 165 -5.82 23.84 0.80
C THR A 165 -7.13 24.62 0.87
N ARG A 166 -8.25 24.06 0.41
CA ARG A 166 -9.53 24.76 0.35
C ARG A 166 -10.08 25.04 1.74
N ASP A 167 -10.35 26.31 2.02
CA ASP A 167 -11.05 26.73 3.23
C ASP A 167 -12.54 26.37 3.13
N PHE A 168 -13.03 25.63 4.13
CA PHE A 168 -14.43 25.27 4.25
C PHE A 168 -15.19 26.15 5.25
N ALA A 169 -14.55 27.20 5.79
CA ALA A 169 -15.08 28.08 6.83
C ALA A 169 -15.50 27.34 8.11
N VAL A 170 -14.74 26.29 8.47
CA VAL A 170 -14.92 25.52 9.71
C VAL A 170 -13.86 25.98 10.71
N ALA A 171 -14.30 26.38 11.90
CA ALA A 171 -13.38 26.81 12.96
C ALA A 171 -12.52 25.63 13.47
N PRO A 172 -11.22 25.84 13.73
CA PRO A 172 -10.37 24.83 14.36
C PRO A 172 -10.92 24.41 15.74
N THR A 173 -10.78 23.12 16.07
CA THR A 173 -11.27 22.56 17.35
C THR A 173 -10.31 21.53 17.91
N ALA A 174 -10.14 21.52 19.23
CA ALA A 174 -9.37 20.50 19.94
C ALA A 174 -10.24 19.29 20.36
N SER A 175 -11.53 19.30 20.04
CA SER A 175 -12.44 18.19 20.33
C SER A 175 -12.52 17.21 19.17
N LEU A 176 -12.61 15.92 19.50
CA LEU A 176 -12.79 14.86 18.50
C LEU A 176 -14.18 14.95 17.85
N SER A 177 -14.24 14.82 16.53
CA SER A 177 -15.52 14.77 15.81
C SER A 177 -16.06 13.35 15.73
N LYS A 178 -17.33 13.15 16.10
CA LYS A 178 -18.07 11.88 15.92
C LYS A 178 -18.50 11.66 14.46
N THR A 179 -18.62 12.73 13.67
CA THR A 179 -18.98 12.65 12.25
C THR A 179 -17.70 12.71 11.44
N TYR A 180 -17.32 11.58 10.83
CA TYR A 180 -16.03 11.50 10.15
C TYR A 180 -16.02 11.92 8.68
N HIS A 181 -17.19 12.01 8.04
CA HIS A 181 -17.35 12.55 6.69
C HIS A 181 -18.03 13.91 6.74
N ALA A 182 -17.23 14.97 6.87
CA ALA A 182 -17.69 16.35 6.95
C ALA A 182 -16.55 17.32 6.65
N LYS A 183 -16.90 18.54 6.27
CA LYS A 183 -15.94 19.65 6.12
C LYS A 183 -15.07 19.78 7.38
N THR A 184 -13.76 19.82 7.18
CA THR A 184 -12.75 20.00 8.23
C THR A 184 -12.20 21.43 8.24
N PRO A 185 -11.66 21.92 9.38
CA PRO A 185 -10.90 23.17 9.42
C PRO A 185 -9.61 23.09 8.58
N LEU A 186 -8.95 24.23 8.35
CA LEU A 186 -7.62 24.29 7.73
C LEU A 186 -6.48 24.00 8.70
N ILE A 187 -6.75 24.05 10.01
CA ILE A 187 -5.73 23.99 11.06
C ILE A 187 -6.17 22.95 12.08
N VAL A 188 -5.23 22.10 12.49
CA VAL A 188 -5.36 21.25 13.67
C VAL A 188 -4.65 21.95 14.85
N PRO A 189 -5.36 22.32 15.93
CA PRO A 189 -4.74 22.95 17.09
C PRO A 189 -3.62 22.09 17.68
N GLY A 190 -2.46 22.70 17.94
CA GLY A 190 -1.28 22.02 18.49
C GLY A 190 -0.44 21.24 17.47
N GLY A 191 -0.93 21.03 16.24
CA GLY A 191 -0.20 20.38 15.16
C GLY A 191 0.00 21.27 13.94
N THR A 192 0.61 20.71 12.90
CA THR A 192 0.88 21.42 11.64
C THR A 192 0.13 20.77 10.48
N THR A 193 -0.63 21.55 9.71
CA THR A 193 -1.27 21.03 8.48
C THR A 193 -0.29 21.12 7.32
N ILE A 194 -0.15 20.03 6.55
CA ILE A 194 0.81 19.94 5.43
C ILE A 194 0.12 19.57 4.12
N THR A 195 0.75 19.94 3.00
CA THR A 195 0.28 19.66 1.63
C THR A 195 0.95 18.41 1.04
N THR A 196 0.45 17.97 -0.12
CA THR A 196 1.04 16.88 -0.91
C THR A 196 2.50 17.17 -1.24
N VAL A 197 2.82 18.42 -1.61
CA VAL A 197 4.17 18.86 -1.99
C VAL A 197 5.13 18.74 -0.82
N HIS A 198 4.73 19.24 0.36
CA HIS A 198 5.53 19.13 1.58
C HIS A 198 5.78 17.65 1.90
N LEU A 199 4.72 16.84 1.97
CA LEU A 199 4.84 15.44 2.35
C LEU A 199 5.71 14.65 1.36
N TRP A 200 5.58 14.91 0.05
CA TRP A 200 6.44 14.33 -0.97
C TRP A 200 7.92 14.65 -0.72
N LYS A 201 8.27 15.92 -0.53
CA LYS A 201 9.66 16.33 -0.27
C LYS A 201 10.21 15.68 1.00
N TRP A 202 9.38 15.54 2.03
CA TRP A 202 9.80 14.95 3.29
C TRP A 202 9.98 13.42 3.21
N LEU A 203 9.01 12.72 2.61
CA LEU A 203 9.07 11.26 2.41
C LEU A 203 10.23 10.82 1.51
N THR A 204 10.68 11.70 0.63
CA THR A 204 11.79 11.45 -0.30
C THR A 204 13.13 11.97 0.20
N SER A 205 13.17 12.54 1.41
CA SER A 205 14.39 12.96 2.09
C SER A 205 15.10 11.80 2.79
N SER A 206 16.28 12.06 3.35
CA SER A 206 17.04 11.07 4.12
C SER A 206 16.46 10.78 5.51
N ASN A 207 15.50 11.57 6.00
CA ASN A 207 14.87 11.38 7.31
C ASN A 207 13.35 11.58 7.20
N PRO A 208 12.63 10.60 6.62
CA PRO A 208 11.19 10.68 6.45
C PRO A 208 10.45 10.60 7.79
N PRO A 209 9.23 11.15 7.88
CA PRO A 209 8.39 11.07 9.06
C PRO A 209 7.77 9.66 9.18
N VAL A 210 7.24 9.34 10.36
CA VAL A 210 6.26 8.26 10.49
C VAL A 210 4.97 8.73 9.84
N VAL A 211 4.40 7.92 8.94
CA VAL A 211 3.10 8.23 8.32
C VAL A 211 2.07 7.21 8.80
N VAL A 212 0.94 7.68 9.31
CA VAL A 212 -0.15 6.83 9.83
C VAL A 212 -1.40 7.01 8.97
N ASP A 213 -1.84 5.91 8.35
CA ASP A 213 -3.08 5.83 7.56
C ASP A 213 -4.24 5.42 8.46
N LEU A 214 -5.21 6.32 8.63
CA LEU A 214 -6.41 6.11 9.44
C LEU A 214 -7.67 5.89 8.61
N LEU A 215 -7.54 5.56 7.32
CA LEU A 215 -8.68 5.25 6.48
C LEU A 215 -8.92 3.72 6.44
N ASP A 216 -10.19 3.33 6.46
CA ASP A 216 -10.62 1.93 6.38
C ASP A 216 -10.45 1.33 5.00
N GLY A 217 -10.19 0.03 4.93
CA GLY A 217 -10.14 -0.72 3.68
C GLY A 217 -9.91 -2.20 3.89
N GLU A 218 -9.78 -2.92 2.78
CA GLU A 218 -9.55 -4.36 2.77
C GLU A 218 -8.05 -4.67 2.62
N PRO A 219 -7.47 -5.53 3.48
CA PRO A 219 -6.09 -5.96 3.36
C PRO A 219 -5.77 -6.56 1.99
N GLY A 220 -4.60 -6.21 1.43
CA GLY A 220 -4.16 -6.69 0.13
C GLY A 220 -4.85 -6.03 -1.07
N LYS A 221 -5.80 -5.09 -0.87
CA LYS A 221 -6.44 -4.32 -1.94
C LYS A 221 -6.29 -2.82 -1.79
N ARG A 222 -5.90 -2.36 -0.60
CA ARG A 222 -5.90 -0.95 -0.24
C ARG A 222 -4.66 -0.23 -0.76
N HIS A 223 -4.88 0.88 -1.47
CA HIS A 223 -3.79 1.77 -1.89
C HIS A 223 -3.39 2.66 -0.71
N CYS A 224 -2.12 2.65 -0.36
CA CYS A 224 -1.54 3.45 0.71
C CYS A 224 -0.37 4.28 0.20
N LEU A 225 -0.03 5.34 0.94
CA LEU A 225 1.21 6.06 0.73
C LEU A 225 2.39 5.13 1.02
N PRO A 226 3.49 5.21 0.24
CA PRO A 226 4.67 4.39 0.49
C PRO A 226 5.22 4.59 1.91
N GLY A 227 5.46 3.48 2.63
CA GLY A 227 5.97 3.50 4.00
C GLY A 227 4.97 3.86 5.09
N ALA A 228 3.70 4.10 4.75
CA ALA A 228 2.67 4.37 5.75
C ALA A 228 2.34 3.14 6.59
N VAL A 229 2.20 3.35 7.90
CA VAL A 229 1.64 2.39 8.85
C VAL A 229 0.12 2.46 8.74
N TRP A 230 -0.50 1.40 8.23
CA TRP A 230 -1.95 1.35 8.12
C TRP A 230 -2.58 0.90 9.43
N ALA A 231 -3.20 1.84 10.14
CA ALA A 231 -3.77 1.61 11.47
C ALA A 231 -5.31 1.44 11.45
N GLY A 232 -5.95 1.67 10.30
CA GLY A 232 -7.40 1.58 10.11
C GLY A 232 -8.17 2.73 10.77
N SER A 233 -9.49 2.79 10.59
CA SER A 233 -10.28 3.92 11.12
C SER A 233 -10.47 3.92 12.62
N ARG A 234 -10.27 2.78 13.29
CA ARG A 234 -10.53 2.59 14.73
C ARG A 234 -9.97 3.74 15.55
N PHE A 235 -8.72 4.12 15.31
CA PHE A 235 -8.06 5.19 16.08
C PHE A 235 -8.43 6.62 15.65
N GLY A 236 -9.08 6.78 14.49
CA GLY A 236 -9.61 8.05 14.02
C GLY A 236 -11.06 8.32 14.43
N GLN A 237 -11.75 7.37 15.06
CA GLN A 237 -13.14 7.56 15.45
C GLN A 237 -13.29 8.68 16.50
N GLY A 238 -14.41 9.40 16.47
CA GLY A 238 -14.71 10.40 17.51
C GLY A 238 -15.18 9.82 18.83
N GLN A 239 -15.54 8.53 18.83
CA GLN A 239 -15.81 7.79 20.05
C GLN A 239 -14.50 7.29 20.64
N VAL A 240 -14.39 7.40 21.96
CA VAL A 240 -13.21 7.05 22.72
C VAL A 240 -13.55 5.85 23.58
N PHE A 241 -12.93 4.71 23.28
CA PHE A 241 -12.94 3.55 24.14
C PHE A 241 -11.56 3.44 24.80
N ALA A 242 -11.50 3.16 26.10
CA ALA A 242 -10.23 3.11 26.83
C ALA A 242 -9.21 2.12 26.23
N ASN A 243 -9.70 1.01 25.66
CA ASN A 243 -8.85 0.07 24.93
C ASN A 243 -8.26 0.68 23.65
N ASP A 244 -9.02 1.52 22.95
CA ASP A 244 -8.56 2.17 21.70
C ASP A 244 -7.48 3.21 21.98
N GLU A 245 -7.59 3.95 23.08
CA GLU A 245 -6.56 4.91 23.50
C GLU A 245 -5.25 4.19 23.84
N ARG A 246 -5.32 3.16 24.69
CA ARG A 246 -4.15 2.34 25.03
C ARG A 246 -3.51 1.71 23.79
N ASP A 247 -4.32 1.10 22.93
CA ASP A 247 -3.82 0.42 21.73
C ASP A 247 -3.22 1.42 20.74
N PHE A 248 -3.79 2.63 20.63
CA PHE A 248 -3.22 3.70 19.80
C PHE A 248 -1.91 4.22 20.37
N ALA A 249 -1.84 4.47 21.67
CA ALA A 249 -0.61 4.89 22.35
C ALA A 249 0.51 3.84 22.16
N ALA A 250 0.17 2.55 22.27
CA ALA A 250 1.09 1.45 22.03
C ALA A 250 1.57 1.41 20.57
N LEU A 251 0.67 1.57 19.59
CA LEU A 251 1.02 1.67 18.17
C LEU A 251 1.98 2.84 17.94
N LEU A 252 1.64 4.04 18.43
CA LEU A 252 2.50 5.21 18.25
C LEU A 252 3.87 5.00 18.91
N ASN A 253 3.90 4.41 20.10
CA ASN A 253 5.15 4.11 20.80
C ASN A 253 6.03 3.12 19.99
N ASP A 254 5.43 2.08 19.39
CA ASP A 254 6.17 1.14 18.55
C ASP A 254 6.79 1.83 17.32
N VAL A 255 5.97 2.54 16.54
CA VAL A 255 6.40 3.13 15.26
C VAL A 255 7.35 4.32 15.44
N THR A 256 7.35 4.94 16.62
CA THR A 256 8.30 6.02 16.98
C THR A 256 9.46 5.54 17.86
N SER A 257 9.49 4.26 18.23
CA SER A 257 10.44 3.74 19.23
C SER A 257 10.40 4.51 20.56
N GLY A 258 9.22 5.01 20.93
CA GLY A 258 8.95 5.78 22.14
C GLY A 258 9.39 7.25 22.11
N ASP A 259 10.00 7.72 21.03
CA ASP A 259 10.43 9.11 20.91
C ASP A 259 9.27 10.04 20.57
N LYS A 260 8.83 10.82 21.56
CA LYS A 260 7.74 11.80 21.43
C LYS A 260 8.06 12.97 20.49
N ALA A 261 9.34 13.18 20.15
CA ALA A 261 9.77 14.19 19.18
C ALA A 261 9.82 13.65 17.74
N THR A 262 9.68 12.34 17.53
CA THR A 262 9.64 11.77 16.19
C THR A 262 8.47 12.36 15.40
N PRO A 263 8.70 12.92 14.19
CA PRO A 263 7.63 13.50 13.40
C PRO A 263 6.63 12.45 12.92
N ILE A 264 5.34 12.73 13.16
CA ILE A 264 4.23 11.87 12.75
C ILE A 264 3.28 12.64 11.84
N VAL A 265 2.94 12.06 10.70
CA VAL A 265 1.96 12.57 9.74
C VAL A 265 0.74 11.66 9.75
N PHE A 266 -0.44 12.23 9.98
CA PHE A 266 -1.72 11.52 9.87
C PHE A 266 -2.42 11.85 8.57
N TYR A 267 -2.97 10.85 7.88
CA TYR A 267 -3.77 11.05 6.67
C TYR A 267 -4.96 10.10 6.58
N CYS A 268 -5.92 10.47 5.72
CA CYS A 268 -7.12 9.69 5.41
C CYS A 268 -7.46 9.85 3.92
N LEU A 269 -8.74 9.87 3.54
CA LEU A 269 -9.18 9.86 2.15
C LEU A 269 -8.94 11.20 1.45
N ASN A 270 -9.41 12.28 2.07
CA ASN A 270 -9.56 13.60 1.45
C ASN A 270 -9.75 14.69 2.52
N PRO A 271 -9.87 15.96 2.12
CA PRO A 271 -10.06 17.09 3.03
C PRO A 271 -11.32 17.09 3.88
N GLU A 272 -12.28 16.20 3.62
CA GLU A 272 -13.53 16.08 4.39
C GLU A 272 -13.50 14.84 5.32
N CYS A 273 -12.32 14.27 5.58
CA CYS A 273 -12.16 13.14 6.50
C CYS A 273 -11.61 13.55 7.87
N TRP A 274 -12.43 13.43 8.91
CA TRP A 274 -12.02 13.71 10.29
C TRP A 274 -11.22 12.58 10.97
N LEU A 275 -11.14 11.37 10.39
CA LEU A 275 -10.38 10.28 11.02
C LEU A 275 -8.91 10.68 11.26
N SER A 276 -8.28 11.25 10.24
CA SER A 276 -6.90 11.75 10.33
C SER A 276 -6.73 12.96 11.25
N TYR A 277 -7.73 13.84 11.29
CA TYR A 277 -7.75 14.99 12.20
C TYR A 277 -7.83 14.54 13.67
N ASN A 278 -8.74 13.61 13.97
CA ASN A 278 -8.90 13.01 15.28
C ASN A 278 -7.63 12.25 15.71
N GLY A 279 -7.00 11.52 14.78
CA GLY A 279 -5.71 10.86 15.04
C GLY A 279 -4.60 11.82 15.45
N ALA A 280 -4.50 12.96 14.75
CA ALA A 280 -3.55 14.01 15.09
C ALA A 280 -3.81 14.60 16.50
N LEU A 281 -5.08 14.93 16.82
CA LEU A 281 -5.44 15.40 18.17
C LEU A 281 -5.12 14.38 19.26
N ARG A 282 -5.36 13.08 19.00
CA ARG A 282 -5.04 12.01 19.95
C ARG A 282 -3.53 11.89 20.16
N ALA A 283 -2.73 11.95 19.10
CA ALA A 283 -1.27 11.93 19.24
C ALA A 283 -0.74 13.13 20.05
N LEU A 284 -1.33 14.31 19.86
CA LEU A 284 -1.00 15.49 20.66
C LEU A 284 -1.37 15.29 22.14
N ALA A 285 -2.54 14.69 22.43
CA ALA A 285 -2.95 14.36 23.79
C ALA A 285 -2.02 13.30 24.45
N GLU A 286 -1.47 12.39 23.66
CA GLU A 286 -0.44 11.42 24.08
C GLU A 286 0.96 12.05 24.26
N GLY A 287 1.10 13.36 24.08
CA GLY A 287 2.33 14.12 24.33
C GLY A 287 3.33 14.12 23.19
N TYR A 288 2.96 13.67 21.98
CA TYR A 288 3.83 13.85 20.81
C TYR A 288 3.92 15.32 20.42
N THR A 289 5.12 15.81 20.14
CA THR A 289 5.38 17.24 19.94
C THR A 289 5.51 17.65 18.47
N SER A 290 5.67 16.67 17.57
CA SER A 290 5.89 16.89 16.13
C SER A 290 4.78 16.24 15.30
N VAL A 291 3.54 16.69 15.53
CA VAL A 291 2.34 16.12 14.88
C VAL A 291 1.92 16.94 13.67
N HIS A 292 1.77 16.25 12.55
CA HIS A 292 1.40 16.81 11.27
C HIS A 292 0.12 16.15 10.75
N TRP A 293 -0.71 16.94 10.09
CA TRP A 293 -1.95 16.47 9.47
C TRP A 293 -1.89 16.73 7.97
N TYR A 294 -1.84 15.65 7.19
CA TYR A 294 -1.91 15.71 5.74
C TYR A 294 -3.37 15.64 5.30
N ARG A 295 -3.99 16.83 5.23
CA ARG A 295 -5.42 17.02 4.97
C ARG A 295 -5.86 16.53 3.59
N GLY A 296 -5.01 16.68 2.57
CA GLY A 296 -5.30 16.28 1.19
C GLY A 296 -5.56 14.78 1.03
N GLY A 297 -4.95 13.96 1.88
CA GLY A 297 -5.16 12.52 1.94
C GLY A 297 -4.79 11.78 0.64
N LEU A 298 -5.36 10.60 0.48
CA LEU A 298 -5.12 9.73 -0.66
C LEU A 298 -5.57 10.36 -2.00
N HIS A 299 -6.62 11.19 -1.99
CA HIS A 299 -7.13 11.85 -3.19
C HIS A 299 -6.12 12.86 -3.76
N ALA A 300 -5.54 13.72 -2.91
CA ALA A 300 -4.54 14.68 -3.33
C ALA A 300 -3.25 13.98 -3.82
N TRP A 301 -2.84 12.91 -3.15
CA TRP A 301 -1.69 12.09 -3.56
C TRP A 301 -1.88 11.45 -4.95
N LYS A 302 -3.07 10.92 -5.21
CA LYS A 302 -3.46 10.36 -6.52
C LYS A 302 -3.53 11.44 -7.60
N ALA A 303 -4.09 12.60 -7.29
CA ALA A 303 -4.19 13.72 -8.22
C ALA A 303 -2.80 14.25 -8.62
N ALA A 304 -1.82 14.20 -7.71
CA ALA A 304 -0.42 14.48 -8.00
C ALA A 304 0.30 13.37 -8.81
N ARG A 305 -0.40 12.28 -9.15
CA ARG A 305 0.13 11.10 -9.87
C ARG A 305 1.42 10.55 -9.24
N LEU A 306 1.46 10.52 -7.91
CA LEU A 306 2.57 9.99 -7.13
C LEU A 306 2.43 8.47 -6.94
N PRO A 307 3.55 7.73 -6.83
CA PRO A 307 3.49 6.28 -6.66
C PRO A 307 2.88 5.92 -5.31
N MET A 308 2.15 4.81 -5.28
CA MET A 308 1.52 4.23 -4.09
C MET A 308 1.95 2.78 -3.95
N VAL A 309 1.58 2.16 -2.84
CA VAL A 309 1.75 0.72 -2.61
C VAL A 309 0.44 0.10 -2.18
N ILE A 310 0.36 -1.23 -2.24
CA ILE A 310 -0.71 -1.97 -1.57
C ILE A 310 -0.32 -2.11 -0.10
N GLY A 311 -1.14 -1.57 0.80
CA GLY A 311 -0.89 -1.61 2.24
C GLY A 311 -1.34 -2.91 2.89
N ASP A 312 -0.57 -3.35 3.87
CA ASP A 312 -0.95 -4.39 4.82
C ASP A 312 -1.33 -3.74 6.14
N LEU A 313 -2.40 -4.23 6.77
CA LEU A 313 -2.89 -3.67 8.03
C LEU A 313 -1.83 -3.91 9.11
N TYR A 314 -1.51 -2.87 9.88
CA TYR A 314 -0.61 -2.98 11.01
C TYR A 314 -1.11 -4.05 11.97
N ARG A 315 -0.23 -4.99 12.29
CA ARG A 315 -0.42 -6.02 13.31
C ARG A 315 0.82 -5.99 14.20
N PRO A 316 0.67 -5.66 15.49
CA PRO A 316 1.79 -5.72 16.43
C PRO A 316 2.34 -7.15 16.58
#